data_AF-A0A3D9ZJR0-F1
#
_entry.id   AF-A0A3D9ZJR0-F1
#
_cell.length_a   1.000
_cell.length_b   1.000
_cell.length_c   1.000
_cell.angle_alpha   90.00
_cell.angle_beta   90.00
_cell.angle_gamma   90.00
#
_symmetry.space_group_name_H-M   'P 1'
#
loop_
_entity.id
_entity.type
_entity.pdbx_description
1 polymer ?
#
loop_
_entity_poly.entity_id
_entity_poly.type
_entity_poly.pdbx_seq_one_letter_code
_entity_poly.pdbx_strand_id
1 'polypeptide(L)'
;MITVGVDLAAADERSGLAVVRWSPAGAVVESVQAGATDAEIVSAVRLSDKAGIDSPLGWPDAFVSFVATHRSGLVTPPPAGEGALWRRRLAYRMTDEVVRSSTGLIPMSVSADRIGHAAFRAAGLLSMLSDDGLPISRAGDGLVVEVYPAASLFVWGLTHRGYKRAGLASDLVSALLSAAPWLSLGAFEPLCRRSHDALDAVVAALAARAAATGRATRPSPAQAAAAATEGWIALPTCPLADLHCSE
;
A
#
# COMPACT_ATOMS: atom_id res chain seq x y z
N MET A 1 -7.34 12.86 14.12
CA MET A 1 -7.41 12.08 12.87
C MET A 1 -7.19 10.61 13.20
N ILE A 2 -7.84 9.69 12.50
CA ILE A 2 -7.65 8.24 12.54
C ILE A 2 -7.15 7.78 11.18
N THR A 3 -6.05 7.02 11.16
CA THR A 3 -5.61 6.31 9.96
C THR A 3 -5.66 4.82 10.18
N VAL A 4 -6.07 4.10 9.14
CA VAL A 4 -6.00 2.64 9.09
C VAL A 4 -4.88 2.22 8.17
N GLY A 5 -4.19 1.14 8.52
CA GLY A 5 -3.21 0.49 7.68
C GLY A 5 -3.50 -0.99 7.59
N VAL A 6 -3.37 -1.53 6.37
CA VAL A 6 -3.63 -2.93 6.06
C VAL A 6 -2.41 -3.49 5.34
N ASP A 7 -1.75 -4.49 5.93
CA ASP A 7 -0.85 -5.38 5.17
C ASP A 7 -1.72 -6.50 4.61
N LEU A 8 -2.04 -6.46 3.32
CA LEU A 8 -3.05 -7.34 2.75
C LEU A 8 -2.42 -8.54 2.05
N ALA A 9 -2.73 -9.74 2.54
CA ALA A 9 -2.40 -10.99 1.88
C ALA A 9 -3.65 -11.64 1.25
N ALA A 10 -3.43 -12.65 0.43
CA ALA A 10 -4.51 -13.47 -0.13
C ALA A 10 -5.34 -14.19 0.94
N ALA A 11 -4.71 -14.52 2.08
CA ALA A 11 -5.32 -15.22 3.20
C ALA A 11 -5.41 -14.31 4.42
N ASP A 12 -6.50 -14.43 5.18
CA ASP A 12 -6.79 -13.61 6.36
C ASP A 12 -5.66 -13.74 7.40
N GLU A 13 -5.20 -14.96 7.66
CA GLU A 13 -4.17 -15.29 8.67
C GLU A 13 -2.83 -14.59 8.44
N ARG A 14 -2.60 -14.11 7.22
CA ARG A 14 -1.40 -13.41 6.78
C ARG A 14 -1.64 -11.91 6.57
N SER A 15 -2.80 -11.41 6.98
CA SER A 15 -3.17 -10.00 6.81
C SER A 15 -3.13 -9.26 8.14
N GLY A 16 -2.42 -8.15 8.16
CA GLY A 16 -2.31 -7.25 9.30
C GLY A 16 -3.29 -6.08 9.19
N LEU A 17 -3.85 -5.66 10.31
CA LEU A 17 -4.71 -4.48 10.40
C LEU A 17 -4.28 -3.64 11.60
N ALA A 18 -4.04 -2.34 11.37
CA ALA A 18 -3.68 -1.38 12.40
C ALA A 18 -4.57 -0.14 12.34
N VAL A 19 -4.95 0.37 13.52
CA VAL A 19 -5.66 1.64 13.68
C VAL A 19 -4.79 2.58 14.49
N VAL A 20 -4.54 3.77 13.96
CA VAL A 20 -3.67 4.78 14.59
C VAL A 20 -4.45 6.08 14.77
N ARG A 21 -4.51 6.55 16.01
CA ARG A 21 -5.08 7.86 16.35
C ARG A 21 -3.99 8.91 16.43
N TRP A 22 -4.20 10.03 15.75
CA TRP A 22 -3.32 11.17 15.67
C TRP A 22 -3.86 12.36 16.46
N SER A 23 -2.96 13.01 17.18
CA SER A 23 -3.15 14.27 17.89
C SER A 23 -1.96 15.20 17.64
N PRO A 24 -2.03 16.48 18.03
CA PRO A 24 -0.86 17.37 17.97
C PRO A 24 0.36 16.88 18.75
N ALA A 25 0.14 16.07 19.80
CA ALA A 25 1.22 15.55 20.65
C ALA A 25 1.92 14.31 20.07
N GLY A 26 1.37 13.68 19.03
CA GLY A 26 1.88 12.43 18.48
C GLY A 26 0.78 11.47 18.04
N ALA A 27 1.12 10.19 17.97
CA ALA A 27 0.24 9.13 17.51
C ALA A 27 0.20 7.95 18.48
N VAL A 28 -0.98 7.38 18.66
CA VAL A 28 -1.20 6.19 19.48
C VAL A 28 -1.81 5.10 18.61
N VAL A 29 -1.22 3.92 18.63
CA VAL A 29 -1.81 2.73 18.01
C VAL A 29 -2.90 2.19 18.92
N GLU A 30 -4.15 2.26 18.45
CA GLU A 30 -5.33 1.87 19.25
C GLU A 30 -5.65 0.38 19.12
N SER A 31 -5.33 -0.21 17.98
CA SER A 31 -5.45 -1.64 17.75
C SER A 31 -4.47 -2.11 16.71
N VAL A 32 -3.91 -3.31 16.91
CA VAL A 32 -3.21 -4.08 15.88
C VAL A 32 -3.65 -5.52 15.99
N GLN A 33 -3.95 -6.13 14.86
CA GLN A 33 -4.18 -7.57 14.76
C GLN A 33 -3.50 -8.16 13.53
N ALA A 34 -3.13 -9.43 13.64
CA ALA A 34 -2.83 -10.30 12.51
C ALA A 34 -4.00 -11.27 12.35
N GLY A 35 -4.28 -11.71 11.13
CA GLY A 35 -5.46 -12.55 10.88
C GLY A 35 -6.71 -11.76 10.52
N ALA A 36 -6.57 -10.56 9.93
CA ALA A 36 -7.71 -9.69 9.68
C ALA A 36 -8.58 -10.20 8.52
N THR A 37 -9.87 -10.34 8.82
CA THR A 37 -10.93 -10.68 7.85
C THR A 37 -11.35 -9.45 7.05
N ASP A 38 -12.01 -9.67 5.90
CA ASP A 38 -12.53 -8.59 5.07
C ASP A 38 -13.54 -7.70 5.82
N ALA A 39 -14.39 -8.29 6.66
CA ALA A 39 -15.38 -7.56 7.43
C ALA A 39 -14.75 -6.62 8.47
N GLU A 40 -13.68 -7.05 9.14
CA GLU A 40 -12.93 -6.22 10.09
C GLU A 40 -12.19 -5.09 9.39
N ILE A 41 -11.54 -5.39 8.25
CA ILE A 41 -10.86 -4.38 7.43
C ILE A 41 -11.87 -3.32 6.98
N VAL A 42 -12.99 -3.71 6.38
CA VAL A 42 -14.03 -2.79 5.91
C VAL A 42 -14.57 -1.94 7.07
N SER A 43 -14.85 -2.57 8.22
CA SER A 43 -15.35 -1.85 9.41
C SER A 43 -14.36 -0.82 9.93
N ALA A 44 -13.06 -1.14 9.98
CA ALA A 44 -12.03 -0.20 10.40
C ALA A 44 -11.87 0.95 9.40
N VAL A 45 -11.83 0.66 8.09
CA VAL A 45 -11.71 1.66 7.03
C VAL A 45 -12.87 2.66 7.07
N ARG A 46 -14.11 2.19 7.26
CA ARG A 46 -15.31 3.02 7.39
C ARG A 46 -15.23 4.07 8.51
N LEU A 47 -14.51 3.76 9.58
CA LEU A 47 -14.36 4.63 10.77
C LEU A 47 -13.09 5.49 10.72
N SER A 48 -12.33 5.43 9.62
CA SER A 48 -11.07 6.14 9.47
C SER A 48 -11.21 7.41 8.63
N ASP A 49 -10.27 8.34 8.81
CA ASP A 49 -10.16 9.51 7.92
C ASP A 49 -9.36 9.16 6.65
N LYS A 50 -8.50 8.13 6.71
CA LYS A 50 -7.69 7.62 5.59
C LYS A 50 -7.24 6.19 5.85
N ALA A 51 -7.26 5.34 4.83
CA ALA A 51 -6.77 3.97 4.90
C ALA A 51 -5.66 3.69 3.86
N GLY A 52 -4.54 3.15 4.32
CA GLY A 52 -3.46 2.65 3.48
C GLY A 52 -3.55 1.14 3.31
N ILE A 53 -3.59 0.65 2.08
CA ILE A 53 -3.63 -0.79 1.78
C ILE A 53 -2.34 -1.19 1.05
N ASP A 54 -1.57 -2.12 1.63
CA ASP A 54 -0.43 -2.76 0.97
C ASP A 54 -0.91 -3.85 0.01
N SER A 55 -1.47 -3.43 -1.11
CA SER A 55 -1.86 -4.32 -2.20
C SER A 55 -2.07 -3.53 -3.48
N PRO A 56 -1.73 -4.09 -4.66
CA PRO A 56 -2.11 -3.48 -5.92
C PRO A 56 -3.63 -3.29 -6.01
N LEU A 57 -4.08 -2.07 -6.31
CA LEU A 57 -5.50 -1.77 -6.48
C LEU A 57 -6.01 -2.00 -7.92
N GLY A 58 -5.15 -2.48 -8.82
CA GLY A 58 -5.48 -2.75 -10.20
C GLY A 58 -4.39 -3.52 -10.95
N TRP A 59 -4.64 -3.71 -12.25
CA TRP A 59 -3.72 -4.36 -13.20
C TRP A 59 -3.30 -3.34 -14.26
N PRO A 60 -2.18 -3.59 -14.98
CA PRO A 60 -1.82 -2.72 -16.10
C PRO A 60 -2.95 -2.67 -17.14
N ASP A 61 -3.33 -1.48 -17.60
CA ASP A 61 -4.41 -1.31 -18.59
C ASP A 61 -4.06 -2.04 -19.89
N ALA A 62 -2.77 -2.02 -20.26
CA ALA A 62 -2.25 -2.76 -21.40
C ALA A 62 -2.46 -4.28 -21.26
N PHE A 63 -2.33 -4.82 -20.05
CA PHE A 63 -2.57 -6.24 -19.78
C PHE A 63 -4.05 -6.60 -19.89
N VAL A 64 -4.92 -5.79 -19.27
CA VAL A 64 -6.37 -6.00 -19.35
C VAL A 64 -6.86 -5.96 -20.80
N SER A 65 -6.41 -4.96 -21.56
CA SER A 65 -6.70 -4.83 -23.00
C SER A 65 -6.16 -6.02 -23.80
N PHE A 66 -4.93 -6.47 -23.51
CA PHE A 66 -4.33 -7.64 -24.15
C PHE A 66 -5.17 -8.91 -23.92
N VAL A 67 -5.57 -9.20 -22.68
CA VAL A 67 -6.38 -10.39 -22.36
C VAL A 67 -7.76 -10.33 -23.03
N ALA A 68 -8.41 -9.17 -23.01
CA ALA A 68 -9.70 -8.97 -23.68
C ALA A 68 -9.59 -9.19 -25.21
N THR A 69 -8.56 -8.64 -25.83
CA THR A 69 -8.30 -8.79 -27.27
C THR A 69 -7.90 -10.22 -27.63
N HIS A 70 -7.09 -10.86 -26.79
CA HIS A 70 -6.69 -12.26 -26.94
C HIS A 70 -7.87 -13.22 -26.87
N ARG A 71 -8.83 -12.98 -25.97
CA ARG A 71 -10.07 -13.77 -25.88
C ARG A 71 -10.84 -13.80 -27.21
N SER A 72 -10.79 -12.70 -27.97
CA SER A 72 -11.42 -12.57 -29.28
C SER A 72 -10.51 -13.03 -30.44
N GLY A 73 -9.28 -13.47 -30.17
CA GLY A 73 -8.32 -13.91 -31.18
C GLY A 73 -7.66 -12.78 -31.99
N LEU A 74 -7.68 -11.54 -31.51
CA LEU A 74 -7.31 -10.35 -32.29
C LEU A 74 -5.98 -9.69 -31.86
N VAL A 75 -5.05 -10.45 -31.29
CA VAL A 75 -3.78 -9.87 -30.79
C VAL A 75 -2.87 -9.47 -31.95
N THR A 76 -2.46 -8.21 -31.97
CA THR A 76 -1.40 -7.71 -32.85
C THR A 76 -0.04 -7.85 -32.16
N PRO A 77 0.95 -8.53 -32.77
CA PRO A 77 2.29 -8.60 -32.21
C PRO A 77 2.97 -7.22 -32.22
N PRO A 78 3.91 -6.95 -31.29
CA PRO A 78 4.65 -5.70 -31.30
C PRO A 78 5.57 -5.60 -32.55
N PRO A 79 5.98 -4.39 -32.94
CA PRO A 79 6.99 -4.19 -33.98
C PRO A 79 8.28 -4.96 -33.70
N ALA A 80 9.03 -5.28 -34.76
CA ALA A 80 10.32 -5.95 -34.64
C ALA A 80 11.27 -5.13 -33.74
N GLY A 81 11.85 -5.79 -32.73
CA GLY A 81 12.74 -5.15 -31.76
C GLY A 81 12.06 -4.61 -30.49
N GLU A 82 10.73 -4.49 -30.45
CA GLU A 82 10.02 -3.90 -29.31
C GLU A 82 9.48 -4.90 -28.28
N GLY A 83 9.68 -6.21 -28.51
CA GLY A 83 9.07 -7.26 -27.70
C GLY A 83 9.35 -7.19 -26.20
N ALA A 84 10.54 -6.74 -25.78
CA ALA A 84 10.88 -6.61 -24.37
C ALA A 84 10.12 -5.46 -23.68
N LEU A 85 10.09 -4.29 -24.32
CA LEU A 85 9.32 -3.12 -23.85
C LEU A 85 7.83 -3.42 -23.82
N TRP A 86 7.31 -4.08 -24.85
CA TRP A 86 5.92 -4.50 -24.93
C TRP A 86 5.54 -5.43 -23.76
N ARG A 87 6.30 -6.50 -23.51
CA ARG A 87 6.06 -7.40 -22.36
C ARG A 87 6.19 -6.69 -21.02
N ARG A 88 7.08 -5.71 -20.89
CA ARG A 88 7.24 -4.91 -19.67
C ARG A 88 6.00 -4.08 -19.36
N ARG A 89 5.40 -3.45 -20.37
CA ARG A 89 4.12 -2.70 -20.24
C ARG A 89 2.94 -3.60 -19.88
N LEU A 90 2.98 -4.88 -20.26
CA LEU A 90 1.97 -5.86 -19.84
C LEU A 90 2.20 -6.35 -18.40
N ALA A 91 3.43 -6.34 -17.91
CA ALA A 91 3.78 -6.94 -16.61
C ALA A 91 3.70 -5.95 -15.44
N TYR A 92 3.98 -4.67 -15.68
CA TYR A 92 4.10 -3.65 -14.64
C TYR A 92 3.15 -2.49 -14.91
N ARG A 93 2.54 -1.99 -13.84
CA ARG A 93 1.71 -0.79 -13.87
C ARG A 93 2.61 0.43 -14.04
N MET A 94 2.00 1.51 -14.48
CA MET A 94 2.69 2.79 -14.55
C MET A 94 3.24 3.22 -13.19
N THR A 95 2.48 3.04 -12.09
CA THR A 95 2.96 3.37 -10.74
C THR A 95 4.16 2.51 -10.32
N ASP A 96 4.22 1.24 -10.75
CA ASP A 96 5.35 0.35 -10.45
C ASP A 96 6.64 0.86 -11.09
N GLU A 97 6.56 1.36 -12.33
CA GLU A 97 7.69 1.99 -13.04
C GLU A 97 8.11 3.31 -12.38
N VAL A 98 7.15 4.09 -11.87
CA VAL A 98 7.44 5.32 -11.11
C VAL A 98 8.18 4.98 -9.82
N VAL A 99 7.71 4.01 -9.03
CA VAL A 99 8.40 3.53 -7.82
C VAL A 99 9.81 3.03 -8.16
N ARG A 100 9.95 2.26 -9.24
CA ARG A 100 11.25 1.76 -9.69
C ARG A 100 12.22 2.87 -10.07
N SER A 101 11.75 3.88 -10.79
CA SER A 101 12.60 5.01 -11.20
C SER A 101 13.03 5.87 -10.01
N SER A 102 12.17 6.03 -9.00
CA SER A 102 12.40 6.91 -7.85
C SER A 102 13.17 6.26 -6.70
N THR A 103 13.02 4.95 -6.50
CA THR A 103 13.61 4.24 -5.34
C THR A 103 14.55 3.11 -5.72
N GLY A 104 14.55 2.65 -6.98
CA GLY A 104 15.24 1.44 -7.42
C GLY A 104 14.61 0.14 -6.91
N LEU A 105 13.55 0.20 -6.09
CA LEU A 105 12.77 -0.96 -5.70
C LEU A 105 11.86 -1.39 -6.85
N ILE A 106 11.68 -2.70 -7.03
CA ILE A 106 10.83 -3.24 -8.08
C ILE A 106 9.59 -3.82 -7.41
N PRO A 107 8.42 -3.16 -7.49
CA PRO A 107 7.16 -3.75 -7.07
C PRO A 107 6.89 -5.07 -7.82
N MET A 108 6.19 -5.98 -7.17
CA MET A 108 5.85 -7.26 -7.79
C MET A 108 4.81 -7.06 -8.91
N SER A 109 4.99 -7.74 -10.04
CA SER A 109 3.97 -7.79 -11.08
C SER A 109 2.68 -8.38 -10.55
N VAL A 110 1.52 -7.83 -10.96
CA VAL A 110 0.18 -8.26 -10.50
C VAL A 110 -0.28 -9.55 -11.21
N SER A 111 0.61 -10.53 -11.32
CA SER A 111 0.33 -11.87 -11.86
C SER A 111 -0.09 -12.82 -10.74
N ALA A 112 -0.88 -13.85 -11.07
CA ALA A 112 -1.34 -14.86 -10.10
C ALA A 112 -0.18 -15.53 -9.34
N ASP A 113 0.91 -15.91 -10.02
CA ASP A 113 2.10 -16.50 -9.37
C ASP A 113 2.91 -15.54 -8.48
N ARG A 114 2.48 -14.27 -8.35
CA ARG A 114 3.14 -13.23 -7.56
C ARG A 114 2.13 -12.61 -6.58
N ILE A 115 1.78 -11.34 -6.75
CA ILE A 115 0.91 -10.60 -5.83
C ILE A 115 -0.57 -10.60 -6.27
N GLY A 116 -0.89 -11.25 -7.39
CA GLY A 116 -2.23 -11.21 -7.99
C GLY A 116 -3.35 -11.69 -7.07
N HIS A 117 -3.12 -12.70 -6.22
CA HIS A 117 -4.15 -13.16 -5.27
C HIS A 117 -4.51 -12.12 -4.21
N ALA A 118 -3.53 -11.37 -3.70
CA ALA A 118 -3.80 -10.25 -2.81
C ALA A 118 -4.57 -9.14 -3.53
N ALA A 119 -4.21 -8.85 -4.79
CA ALA A 119 -4.92 -7.87 -5.62
C ALA A 119 -6.38 -8.29 -5.94
N PHE A 120 -6.66 -9.59 -6.15
CA PHE A 120 -8.04 -10.08 -6.29
C PHE A 120 -8.87 -9.78 -5.04
N ARG A 121 -8.29 -10.02 -3.86
CA ARG A 121 -8.93 -9.71 -2.58
C ARG A 121 -9.10 -8.20 -2.38
N ALA A 122 -8.09 -7.41 -2.72
CA ALA A 122 -8.17 -5.95 -2.68
C ALA A 122 -9.32 -5.42 -3.53
N ALA A 123 -9.51 -5.95 -4.75
CA ALA A 123 -10.62 -5.58 -5.62
C ALA A 123 -11.99 -5.88 -4.98
N GLY A 124 -12.13 -7.01 -4.28
CA GLY A 124 -13.32 -7.33 -3.49
C GLY A 124 -13.58 -6.33 -2.35
N LEU A 125 -12.55 -6.01 -1.57
CA LEU A 125 -12.62 -5.02 -0.50
C LEU A 125 -13.04 -3.63 -1.02
N LEU A 126 -12.47 -3.19 -2.14
CA LEU A 126 -12.85 -1.92 -2.77
C LEU A 126 -14.32 -1.91 -3.20
N SER A 127 -14.85 -3.04 -3.69
CA SER A 127 -16.28 -3.16 -4.04
C SER A 127 -17.15 -3.02 -2.80
N MET A 128 -16.83 -3.74 -1.71
CA MET A 128 -17.57 -3.67 -0.45
C MET A 128 -17.61 -2.24 0.12
N LEU A 129 -16.50 -1.51 0.02
CA LEU A 129 -16.43 -0.11 0.46
C LEU A 129 -17.19 0.85 -0.46
N SER A 130 -17.23 0.58 -1.77
CA SER A 130 -17.92 1.42 -2.75
C SER A 130 -19.44 1.31 -2.64
N ASP A 131 -19.96 0.11 -2.30
CA ASP A 131 -21.39 -0.13 -2.09
C ASP A 131 -21.98 0.71 -0.93
N ASP A 132 -21.13 1.17 -0.02
CA ASP A 132 -21.51 2.07 1.08
C ASP A 132 -21.54 3.56 0.69
N GLY A 133 -21.28 3.89 -0.58
CA GLY A 133 -21.22 5.27 -1.07
C GLY A 133 -19.97 6.04 -0.64
N LEU A 134 -18.92 5.34 -0.16
CA LEU A 134 -17.66 5.97 0.20
C LEU A 134 -16.90 6.44 -1.05
N PRO A 135 -16.19 7.58 -0.99
CA PRO A 135 -15.40 8.08 -2.10
C PRO A 135 -14.12 7.24 -2.26
N ILE A 136 -14.24 6.10 -2.95
CA ILE A 136 -13.12 5.22 -3.27
C ILE A 136 -12.50 5.65 -4.59
N SER A 137 -11.20 5.93 -4.56
CA SER A 137 -10.41 6.22 -5.75
C SER A 137 -9.06 5.53 -5.64
N ARG A 138 -8.76 4.72 -6.66
CA ARG A 138 -7.49 3.98 -6.75
C ARG A 138 -6.29 4.90 -7.00
N ALA A 139 -6.53 6.13 -7.46
CA ALA A 139 -5.50 7.16 -7.60
C ALA A 139 -5.04 7.74 -6.24
N GLY A 140 -5.70 7.38 -5.13
CA GLY A 140 -5.28 7.73 -3.78
C GLY A 140 -5.79 9.07 -3.25
N ASP A 141 -6.66 9.77 -3.99
CA ASP A 141 -7.32 11.02 -3.59
C ASP A 141 -8.63 10.81 -2.79
N GLY A 142 -9.15 9.58 -2.76
CA GLY A 142 -10.32 9.18 -1.96
C GLY A 142 -9.98 8.72 -0.54
N LEU A 143 -10.84 7.92 0.09
CA LEU A 143 -10.62 7.36 1.44
C LEU A 143 -9.45 6.37 1.50
N VAL A 144 -9.32 5.54 0.47
CA VAL A 144 -8.28 4.51 0.35
C VAL A 144 -7.09 5.04 -0.44
N VAL A 145 -5.89 4.61 -0.08
CA VAL A 145 -4.66 4.82 -0.83
C VAL A 145 -3.84 3.53 -0.87
N GLU A 146 -3.27 3.21 -2.03
CA GLU A 146 -2.30 2.13 -2.13
C GLU A 146 -0.97 2.58 -1.51
N VAL A 147 -0.43 1.78 -0.61
CA VAL A 147 0.85 2.05 0.04
C VAL A 147 1.79 0.87 -0.17
N TYR A 148 3.08 1.08 0.02
CA TYR A 148 4.08 0.03 -0.09
C TYR A 148 5.06 0.16 1.09
N PRO A 149 4.82 -0.54 2.22
CA PRO A 149 5.59 -0.42 3.46
C PRO A 149 7.11 -0.47 3.27
N ALA A 150 7.62 -1.40 2.46
CA ALA A 150 9.05 -1.46 2.16
C ALA A 150 9.56 -0.18 1.45
N ALA A 151 8.79 0.40 0.53
CA ALA A 151 9.18 1.66 -0.11
C ALA A 151 9.05 2.86 0.84
N SER A 152 8.04 2.89 1.71
CA SER A 152 7.92 3.92 2.76
C SER A 152 9.11 3.87 3.74
N LEU A 153 9.49 2.67 4.19
CA LEU A 153 10.67 2.47 5.04
C LEU A 153 11.96 2.90 4.33
N PHE A 154 12.08 2.62 3.02
CA PHE A 154 13.21 3.10 2.22
C PHE A 154 13.29 4.63 2.21
N VAL A 155 12.17 5.32 1.96
CA VAL A 155 12.11 6.79 1.97
C VAL A 155 12.49 7.35 3.34
N TRP A 156 12.08 6.70 4.43
CA TRP A 156 12.41 7.12 5.79
C TRP A 156 13.80 6.68 6.28
N GLY A 157 14.63 6.07 5.42
CA GLY A 157 15.98 5.65 5.79
C GLY A 157 16.04 4.47 6.76
N LEU A 158 14.97 3.69 6.86
CA LEU A 158 14.87 2.51 7.72
C LEU A 158 15.19 1.21 6.95
N THR A 159 15.42 0.14 7.71
CA THR A 159 15.63 -1.19 7.14
C THR A 159 14.37 -1.62 6.38
N HIS A 160 14.48 -1.77 5.07
CA HIS A 160 13.35 -2.03 4.17
C HIS A 160 13.44 -3.37 3.42
N ARG A 161 14.57 -4.10 3.54
CA ARG A 161 14.76 -5.42 2.91
C ARG A 161 15.03 -6.47 3.97
N GLY A 162 14.48 -7.66 3.75
CA GLY A 162 14.78 -8.84 4.55
C GLY A 162 14.22 -8.84 5.97
N TYR A 163 13.60 -7.75 6.45
CA TYR A 163 13.06 -7.66 7.83
C TYR A 163 11.91 -8.65 8.11
N LYS A 164 11.30 -9.23 7.07
CA LYS A 164 10.31 -10.31 7.20
C LYS A 164 10.90 -11.65 7.67
N ARG A 165 12.23 -11.77 7.77
CA ARG A 165 12.90 -12.94 8.38
C ARG A 165 12.73 -12.92 9.89
N ALA A 166 12.68 -14.10 10.50
CA ALA A 166 12.51 -14.24 11.95
C ALA A 166 13.54 -13.41 12.74
N GLY A 167 13.07 -12.67 13.74
CA GLY A 167 13.89 -11.82 14.62
C GLY A 167 14.12 -10.39 14.11
N LEU A 168 14.17 -10.15 12.80
CA LEU A 168 14.53 -8.83 12.24
C LEU A 168 13.42 -7.77 12.35
N ALA A 169 12.17 -8.19 12.52
CA ALA A 169 11.06 -7.26 12.79
C ALA A 169 11.26 -6.50 14.11
N SER A 170 11.89 -7.12 15.12
CA SER A 170 12.16 -6.47 16.40
C SER A 170 13.15 -5.31 16.27
N ASP A 171 14.23 -5.50 15.53
CA ASP A 171 15.22 -4.45 15.30
C ASP A 171 14.62 -3.26 14.54
N LEU A 172 13.77 -3.56 13.56
CA LEU A 172 13.04 -2.53 12.82
C LEU A 172 12.06 -1.76 13.71
N VAL A 173 11.34 -2.41 14.63
CA VAL A 173 10.48 -1.72 15.61
C VAL A 173 11.30 -0.77 16.47
N SER A 174 12.46 -1.19 16.96
CA SER A 174 13.34 -0.33 17.76
C SER A 174 13.83 0.89 16.96
N ALA A 175 14.23 0.69 15.70
CA ALA A 175 14.64 1.77 14.81
C ALA A 175 13.47 2.73 14.49
N LEU A 176 12.28 2.18 14.25
CA LEU A 176 11.05 2.94 14.00
C LEU A 176 10.71 3.84 15.20
N LEU A 177 10.70 3.30 16.42
CA LEU A 177 10.41 4.07 17.63
C LEU A 177 11.49 5.11 17.94
N SER A 178 12.74 4.83 17.60
CA SER A 178 13.82 5.83 17.71
C SER A 178 13.65 6.97 16.71
N ALA A 179 13.18 6.69 15.49
CA ALA A 179 12.97 7.70 14.45
C ALA A 179 11.62 8.44 14.60
N ALA A 180 10.65 7.84 15.29
CA ALA A 180 9.34 8.39 15.59
C ALA A 180 9.05 8.31 17.10
N PRO A 181 9.74 9.11 17.95
CA PRO A 181 9.50 9.10 19.39
C PRO A 181 8.09 9.58 19.78
N TRP A 182 7.36 10.20 18.85
CA TRP A 182 5.96 10.59 18.97
C TRP A 182 4.97 9.43 18.78
N LEU A 183 5.41 8.26 18.32
CA LEU A 183 4.58 7.09 18.10
C LEU A 183 4.57 6.18 19.33
N SER A 184 3.39 5.91 19.88
CA SER A 184 3.20 4.91 20.93
C SER A 184 2.51 3.68 20.37
N LEU A 185 3.24 2.54 20.34
CA LEU A 185 2.67 1.23 20.04
C LEU A 185 1.89 0.63 21.22
N GLY A 186 2.15 1.10 22.45
CA GLY A 186 1.50 0.64 23.67
C GLY A 186 1.54 -0.88 23.83
N ALA A 187 0.38 -1.46 24.17
CA ALA A 187 0.24 -2.91 24.36
C ALA A 187 0.50 -3.75 23.10
N PHE A 188 0.56 -3.12 21.92
CA PHE A 188 0.75 -3.81 20.64
C PHE A 188 2.21 -3.95 20.22
N GLU A 189 3.15 -3.30 20.92
CA GLU A 189 4.58 -3.41 20.61
C GLU A 189 5.06 -4.88 20.53
N PRO A 190 4.72 -5.79 21.48
CA PRO A 190 5.14 -7.19 21.38
C PRO A 190 4.58 -7.92 20.16
N LEU A 191 3.46 -7.47 19.58
CA LEU A 191 2.91 -8.03 18.34
C LEU A 191 3.70 -7.54 17.13
N CYS A 192 3.95 -6.23 17.03
CA CYS A 192 4.76 -5.66 15.95
C CYS A 192 6.18 -6.23 15.91
N ARG A 193 6.76 -6.57 17.07
CA ARG A 193 8.11 -7.18 17.14
C ARG A 193 8.17 -8.62 16.62
N ARG A 194 7.06 -9.37 16.70
CA ARG A 194 7.03 -10.81 16.36
C ARG A 194 6.33 -11.12 15.03
N SER A 195 5.52 -10.21 14.51
CA SER A 195 4.78 -10.36 13.25
C SER A 195 5.11 -9.19 12.34
N HIS A 196 5.71 -9.49 11.19
CA HIS A 196 5.93 -8.48 10.16
C HIS A 196 4.61 -8.00 9.55
N ASP A 197 3.58 -8.86 9.50
CA ASP A 197 2.27 -8.49 8.99
C ASP A 197 1.64 -7.38 9.86
N ALA A 198 1.74 -7.51 11.18
CA ALA A 198 1.32 -6.49 12.13
C ALA A 198 2.14 -5.19 12.02
N LEU A 199 3.47 -5.30 11.86
CA LEU A 199 4.34 -4.14 11.69
C LEU A 199 4.06 -3.40 10.38
N ASP A 200 3.91 -4.13 9.28
CA ASP A 200 3.63 -3.57 7.95
C ASP A 200 2.27 -2.87 7.94
N ALA A 201 1.28 -3.38 8.67
CA ALA A 201 0.00 -2.68 8.87
C ALA A 201 0.18 -1.34 9.60
N VAL A 202 1.04 -1.26 10.64
CA VAL A 202 1.35 0.02 11.28
C VAL A 202 2.04 0.97 10.30
N VAL A 203 3.06 0.50 9.57
CA VAL A 203 3.77 1.30 8.56
C VAL A 203 2.82 1.78 7.45
N ALA A 204 1.88 0.95 7.02
CA ALA A 204 0.82 1.30 6.07
C ALA A 204 -0.07 2.44 6.61
N ALA A 205 -0.41 2.42 7.90
CA ALA A 205 -1.20 3.49 8.53
C ALA A 205 -0.40 4.81 8.59
N LEU A 206 0.91 4.74 8.85
CA LEU A 206 1.79 5.92 8.81
C LEU A 206 1.90 6.50 7.38
N ALA A 207 1.99 5.65 6.37
CA ALA A 207 1.98 6.08 4.98
C ALA A 207 0.62 6.69 4.58
N ALA A 208 -0.49 6.14 5.10
CA ALA A 208 -1.82 6.72 4.93
C ALA A 208 -1.90 8.13 5.54
N ARG A 209 -1.30 8.36 6.70
CA ARG A 209 -1.19 9.71 7.30
C ARG A 209 -0.47 10.67 6.36
N ALA A 210 0.66 10.26 5.78
CA ALA A 210 1.40 11.08 4.83
C ALA A 210 0.51 11.46 3.63
N ALA A 211 -0.26 10.52 3.08
CA ALA A 211 -1.19 10.80 1.99
C ALA A 211 -2.31 11.77 2.39
N ALA A 212 -2.89 11.59 3.58
CA ALA A 212 -3.97 12.42 4.10
C ALA A 212 -3.54 13.87 4.36
N THR A 213 -2.30 14.09 4.78
CA THR A 213 -1.74 15.44 5.01
C THR A 213 -1.08 16.03 3.77
N GLY A 214 -1.23 15.40 2.59
CA GLY A 214 -0.67 15.90 1.34
C GLY A 214 0.85 15.74 1.21
N ARG A 215 1.47 14.93 2.07
CA ARG A 215 2.91 14.65 2.11
C ARG A 215 3.24 13.28 1.52
N ALA A 216 2.55 12.92 0.44
CA ALA A 216 2.85 11.72 -0.34
C ALA A 216 2.75 12.03 -1.84
N THR A 217 3.43 11.21 -2.65
CA THR A 217 3.39 11.32 -4.11
C THR A 217 1.97 11.16 -4.63
N ARG A 218 1.66 11.89 -5.69
CA ARG A 218 0.38 11.84 -6.41
C ARG A 218 0.65 11.66 -7.90
N PRO A 219 -0.28 11.06 -8.66
CA PRO A 219 -0.13 11.00 -10.10
C PRO A 219 -0.11 12.42 -10.68
N SER A 220 0.80 12.66 -11.63
CA SER A 220 0.74 13.87 -12.46
C SER A 220 -0.49 13.84 -13.39
N PRO A 221 -0.86 14.97 -14.03
CA PRO A 221 -1.99 14.98 -14.97
C PRO A 221 -1.87 13.95 -16.10
N ALA A 222 -0.66 13.70 -16.61
CA ALA A 222 -0.42 12.68 -17.63
C ALA A 222 -0.60 11.24 -17.12
N GLN A 223 -0.53 11.05 -15.80
CA GLN A 223 -0.63 9.76 -15.12
C GLN A 223 -2.03 9.51 -14.53
N ALA A 224 -2.90 10.52 -14.49
CA ALA A 224 -4.19 10.42 -13.81
C ALA A 224 -5.08 9.31 -14.35
N ALA A 225 -5.12 9.14 -15.68
CA ALA A 225 -5.96 8.13 -16.33
C ALA A 225 -5.58 6.70 -15.91
N ALA A 226 -4.30 6.34 -16.04
CA ALA A 226 -3.86 5.01 -15.62
C ALA A 226 -3.81 4.85 -14.08
N ALA A 227 -3.59 5.91 -13.29
CA ALA A 227 -3.72 5.81 -11.84
C ALA A 227 -5.16 5.49 -11.38
N ALA A 228 -6.17 5.99 -12.10
CA ALA A 228 -7.58 5.73 -11.78
C ALA A 228 -7.99 4.26 -12.02
N THR A 229 -7.30 3.57 -12.94
CA THR A 229 -7.59 2.18 -13.34
C THR A 229 -6.62 1.16 -12.74
N GLU A 230 -5.33 1.47 -12.71
CA GLU A 230 -4.26 0.58 -12.27
C GLU A 230 -3.96 0.72 -10.76
N GLY A 231 -4.30 1.88 -10.17
CA GLY A 231 -3.91 2.27 -8.82
C GLY A 231 -2.62 3.11 -8.77
N TRP A 232 -2.39 3.77 -7.64
CA TRP A 232 -1.20 4.59 -7.41
C TRP A 232 -0.57 4.34 -6.04
N ILE A 233 0.66 3.81 -6.03
CA ILE A 233 1.46 3.65 -4.82
C ILE A 233 1.88 5.04 -4.32
N ALA A 234 1.29 5.49 -3.21
CA ALA A 234 1.64 6.74 -2.57
C ALA A 234 2.90 6.55 -1.71
N LEU A 235 4.01 7.16 -2.14
CA LEU A 235 5.25 7.20 -1.38
C LEU A 235 5.29 8.46 -0.52
N PRO A 236 5.69 8.38 0.75
CA PRO A 236 5.90 9.58 1.56
C PRO A 236 6.88 10.55 0.88
N THR A 237 6.66 11.85 1.06
CA THR A 237 7.55 12.91 0.55
C THR A 237 8.13 13.76 1.68
N CYS A 238 7.90 13.38 2.94
CA CYS A 238 8.47 14.00 4.12
C CYS A 238 9.23 12.98 4.97
N PRO A 239 10.17 13.45 5.82
CA PRO A 239 10.73 12.64 6.88
C PRO A 239 9.66 12.03 7.78
N LEU A 240 9.95 10.85 8.34
CA LEU A 240 9.07 10.19 9.29
C LEU A 240 8.78 11.09 10.51
N ALA A 241 9.80 11.79 11.00
CA ALA A 241 9.69 12.72 12.13
C ALA A 241 8.58 13.77 11.95
N ASP A 242 8.29 14.16 10.71
CA ASP A 242 7.37 15.26 10.40
C ASP A 242 5.90 14.82 10.28
N LEU A 243 5.58 13.52 10.41
CA LEU A 243 4.20 13.04 10.25
C LEU A 243 3.24 13.51 11.36
N HIS A 244 3.75 13.75 12.56
CA HIS A 244 2.94 14.22 13.69
C HIS A 244 2.59 15.72 13.59
N CYS A 245 3.46 16.50 12.93
CA CYS A 245 3.24 17.92 12.70
C CYS A 245 2.03 18.12 11.78
N SER A 246 0.98 18.76 12.28
CA SER A 246 -0.09 19.28 11.44
C SER A 246 0.26 20.75 11.19
N GLU A 247 0.43 21.16 9.93
CA GLU A 247 0.32 22.58 9.60
C GLU A 247 -1.15 23.00 9.66
#